data_AF-A0A3N5IWR3-F1
#
_entry.id   AF-A0A3N5IWR3-F1
#
_cell.length_a   1.000
_cell.length_b   1.000
_cell.length_c   1.000
_cell.angle_alpha   90.00
_cell.angle_beta   90.00
_cell.angle_gamma   90.00
#
_symmetry.space_group_name_H-M   'P 1'
#
loop_
_entity.id
_entity.type
_entity.pdbx_description
1 polymer ?
#
loop_
_entity_poly.entity_id
_entity_poly.type
_entity_poly.pdbx_seq_one_letter_code
_entity_poly.pdbx_strand_id
1 'polypeptide(L)'
;NPEGQYILKDEFIPPSVYCSSSTRLAILLTNILEMLVGKSSSLWHSRKLPSSGDRTFTPNDAFNLGILKVLHHYLPLLRHAQSALMHPESLYLLLCSLIGELYTYSALGENLFDQIPSYDHQKLTQTFNPLEKTIRLLIQGVGATRNYISIPLKKVENTLYHGEIKETYDFQLWNVYLMVVSNLPDTELIHQVTNIVKIASIDELHNLEEFALRGVEAVFASRVPFGLPASKENSYFQLNTSGFLWKKIIESKTIAMRIPQNLTEAKFELALIKKE
;
A
#
# COMPACT_ATOMS: atom_id res chain seq x y z
N ASN A 1 30.36 22.24 -0.10
CA ASN A 1 29.17 22.71 0.66
C ASN A 1 28.85 24.15 0.25
N PRO A 2 27.77 24.79 0.75
CA PRO A 2 27.49 26.21 0.51
C PRO A 2 28.64 27.16 0.95
N GLU A 3 29.60 26.67 1.73
CA GLU A 3 30.78 27.39 2.22
C GLU A 3 32.04 27.20 1.35
N GLY A 4 31.93 26.53 0.19
CA GLY A 4 33.04 26.34 -0.75
C GLY A 4 34.07 25.28 -0.36
N GLN A 5 33.81 24.46 0.67
CA GLN A 5 34.68 23.36 1.09
C GLN A 5 34.39 22.08 0.30
N TYR A 6 35.46 21.32 0.04
CA TYR A 6 35.38 19.96 -0.51
C TYR A 6 34.82 19.00 0.53
N ILE A 7 33.81 18.22 0.14
CA ILE A 7 33.20 17.20 0.99
C ILE A 7 33.10 15.91 0.17
N LEU A 8 33.44 14.80 0.81
CA LEU A 8 33.26 13.47 0.21
C LEU A 8 31.77 13.17 0.06
N LYS A 9 31.39 12.57 -1.06
CA LYS A 9 30.01 12.11 -1.24
C LYS A 9 29.85 10.77 -0.51
N ASP A 10 29.09 10.75 0.58
CA ASP A 10 28.84 9.54 1.37
C ASP A 10 28.12 8.43 0.58
N GLU A 11 27.37 8.82 -0.45
CA GLU A 11 26.67 7.89 -1.34
C GLU A 11 27.58 7.24 -2.39
N PHE A 12 28.84 7.69 -2.51
CA PHE A 12 29.74 7.20 -3.54
C PHE A 12 30.25 5.79 -3.22
N ILE A 13 30.12 4.92 -4.23
CA ILE A 13 30.62 3.55 -4.23
C ILE A 13 31.76 3.46 -5.26
N PRO A 14 33.02 3.27 -4.81
CA PRO A 14 34.15 3.07 -5.71
C PRO A 14 34.10 1.68 -6.36
N PRO A 15 34.69 1.50 -7.56
CA PRO A 15 34.96 0.17 -8.11
C PRO A 15 35.72 -0.67 -7.07
N SER A 16 35.15 -1.82 -6.71
CA SER A 16 35.58 -2.60 -5.56
C SER A 16 35.65 -4.07 -5.93
N VAL A 17 36.73 -4.74 -5.53
CA VAL A 17 36.85 -6.20 -5.72
C VAL A 17 35.97 -6.97 -4.75
N TYR A 18 35.80 -6.44 -3.52
CA TYR A 18 34.95 -7.04 -2.51
C TYR A 18 33.91 -6.04 -2.03
N CYS A 19 32.69 -6.51 -1.77
CA CYS A 19 31.61 -5.70 -1.20
C CYS A 19 32.02 -5.07 0.15
N SER A 20 32.82 -5.77 0.95
CA SER A 20 33.34 -5.30 2.23
C SER A 20 34.37 -4.16 2.11
N SER A 21 34.95 -3.95 0.94
CA SER A 21 35.91 -2.85 0.70
C SER A 21 35.25 -1.48 0.61
N SER A 22 33.94 -1.42 0.35
CA SER A 22 33.18 -0.18 0.31
C SER A 22 32.22 -0.09 1.49
N THR A 23 32.43 0.90 2.36
CA THR A 23 31.54 1.18 3.49
C THR A 23 30.09 1.40 3.04
N ARG A 24 29.88 2.10 1.92
CA ARG A 24 28.55 2.36 1.38
C ARG A 24 27.83 1.09 0.91
N LEU A 25 28.53 0.15 0.27
CA LEU A 25 27.96 -1.16 -0.09
C LEU A 25 27.62 -2.00 1.14
N ALA A 26 28.49 -2.00 2.15
CA ALA A 26 28.22 -2.71 3.41
C ALA A 26 26.98 -2.16 4.12
N ILE A 27 26.81 -0.82 4.15
CA ILE A 27 25.61 -0.17 4.69
C ILE A 27 24.37 -0.53 3.86
N LEU A 28 24.46 -0.47 2.52
CA LEU A 28 23.37 -0.84 1.62
C LEU A 28 22.87 -2.27 1.89
N LEU A 29 23.80 -3.22 1.97
CA LEU A 29 23.49 -4.62 2.23
C LEU A 29 22.84 -4.81 3.61
N THR A 30 23.36 -4.13 4.63
CA THR A 30 22.79 -4.14 5.99
C THR A 30 21.36 -3.61 5.98
N ASN A 31 21.12 -2.46 5.34
CA ASN A 31 19.78 -1.87 5.24
C ASN A 31 18.79 -2.83 4.56
N ILE A 32 19.18 -3.46 3.45
CA ILE A 32 18.33 -4.44 2.75
C ILE A 32 18.01 -5.62 3.65
N LEU A 33 19.00 -6.13 4.37
CA LEU A 33 18.84 -7.27 5.26
C LEU A 33 17.91 -6.94 6.43
N GLU A 34 18.05 -5.78 7.06
CA GLU A 34 17.16 -5.31 8.12
C GLU A 34 15.72 -5.17 7.62
N MET A 35 15.51 -4.61 6.43
CA MET A 35 14.18 -4.52 5.82
C MET A 35 13.56 -5.90 5.60
N LEU A 36 14.32 -6.86 5.06
CA LEU A 36 13.85 -8.24 4.83
C LEU A 36 13.53 -8.96 6.15
N VAL A 37 14.37 -8.81 7.17
CA VAL A 37 14.14 -9.40 8.51
C VAL A 37 12.90 -8.81 9.16
N GLY A 38 12.76 -7.48 9.12
CA GLY A 38 11.58 -6.79 9.63
C GLY A 38 10.30 -7.27 8.95
N LYS A 39 10.34 -7.40 7.61
CA LYS A 39 9.19 -7.89 6.84
C LYS A 39 8.85 -9.35 7.14
N SER A 40 9.86 -10.22 7.17
CA SER A 40 9.68 -11.64 7.53
C SER A 40 9.06 -11.76 8.92
N SER A 41 9.53 -10.97 9.88
CA SER A 41 8.99 -10.98 11.24
C SER A 41 7.54 -10.53 11.28
N SER A 42 7.19 -9.45 10.57
CA SER A 42 5.81 -8.96 10.45
C SER A 42 4.86 -10.02 9.87
N LEU A 43 5.24 -10.66 8.76
CA LEU A 43 4.45 -11.71 8.11
C LEU A 43 4.35 -12.99 8.94
N TRP A 44 5.37 -13.29 9.76
CA TRP A 44 5.33 -14.43 10.66
C TRP A 44 4.38 -14.20 11.84
N HIS A 45 4.35 -12.98 12.39
CA HIS A 45 3.43 -12.62 13.47
C HIS A 45 1.97 -12.56 13.01
N SER A 46 1.71 -12.10 11.78
CA SER A 46 0.35 -12.09 11.22
C SER A 46 -0.26 -13.48 11.06
N ARG A 47 0.56 -14.54 11.08
CA ARG A 47 0.07 -15.93 11.13
C ARG A 47 -0.29 -16.43 12.52
N LYS A 48 0.26 -15.86 13.59
CA LYS A 48 0.25 -16.46 14.94
C LYS A 48 -1.01 -16.19 15.78
N LEU A 49 -2.06 -15.53 15.26
CA LEU A 49 -3.33 -15.31 15.98
C LEU A 49 -4.54 -15.89 15.22
N PRO A 50 -5.56 -16.51 15.88
CA PRO A 50 -5.66 -17.01 17.26
C PRO A 50 -5.83 -18.54 17.40
N SER A 51 -5.54 -19.01 18.60
CA SER A 51 -5.55 -20.39 19.13
C SER A 51 -6.96 -20.94 19.42
N SER A 52 -7.89 -20.84 18.49
CA SER A 52 -9.20 -21.51 18.58
C SER A 52 -9.48 -22.21 17.25
N GLY A 53 -9.42 -23.53 17.30
CA GLY A 53 -9.42 -24.43 16.14
C GLY A 53 -10.68 -24.30 15.30
N ASP A 54 -10.58 -23.55 14.21
CA ASP A 54 -11.09 -23.89 12.88
C ASP A 54 -10.73 -22.73 11.93
N ARG A 55 -9.44 -22.59 11.59
CA ARG A 55 -9.04 -21.66 10.53
C ARG A 55 -8.83 -22.43 9.24
N THR A 56 -9.74 -22.24 8.28
CA THR A 56 -9.56 -22.71 6.91
C THR A 56 -8.41 -21.94 6.26
N PHE A 57 -7.59 -22.65 5.48
CA PHE A 57 -6.45 -22.06 4.78
C PHE A 57 -6.94 -21.14 3.67
N THR A 58 -6.60 -19.85 3.75
CA THR A 58 -7.09 -18.84 2.80
C THR A 58 -6.09 -18.63 1.64
N PRO A 59 -6.55 -18.15 0.46
CA PRO A 59 -5.64 -17.75 -0.62
C PRO A 59 -4.61 -16.68 -0.20
N ASN A 60 -4.95 -15.81 0.76
CA ASN A 60 -4.03 -14.83 1.31
C ASN A 60 -2.92 -15.50 2.16
N ASP A 61 -3.21 -16.62 2.81
CA ASP A 61 -2.19 -17.41 3.51
C ASP A 61 -1.20 -18.03 2.54
N ALA A 62 -1.68 -18.53 1.39
CA ALA A 62 -0.84 -19.02 0.30
C ALA A 62 0.06 -17.91 -0.27
N PHE A 63 -0.48 -16.70 -0.45
CA PHE A 63 0.29 -15.53 -0.90
C PHE A 63 1.37 -15.13 0.11
N ASN A 64 1.00 -15.01 1.39
CA ASN A 64 1.95 -14.72 2.47
C ASN A 64 3.00 -15.83 2.64
N LEU A 65 2.66 -17.10 2.40
CA LEU A 65 3.60 -18.23 2.31
C LEU A 65 4.57 -18.08 1.15
N GLY A 66 4.08 -17.68 -0.02
CA GLY A 66 4.92 -17.36 -1.17
C GLY A 66 5.98 -16.32 -0.84
N ILE A 67 5.56 -15.18 -0.29
CA ILE A 67 6.49 -14.11 0.12
C ILE A 67 7.47 -14.61 1.18
N LEU A 68 6.99 -15.28 2.24
CA LEU A 68 7.87 -15.79 3.29
C LEU A 68 8.91 -16.78 2.74
N LYS A 69 8.54 -17.62 1.77
CA LYS A 69 9.47 -18.52 1.08
C LYS A 69 10.59 -17.73 0.38
N VAL A 70 10.25 -16.67 -0.36
CA VAL A 70 11.24 -15.79 -1.00
C VAL A 70 12.16 -15.18 0.08
N LEU A 71 11.59 -14.56 1.12
CA LEU A 71 12.38 -13.94 2.18
C LEU A 71 13.33 -14.93 2.87
N HIS A 72 12.83 -16.12 3.21
CA HIS A 72 13.62 -17.17 3.88
C HIS A 72 14.69 -17.77 2.97
N HIS A 73 14.52 -17.72 1.64
CA HIS A 73 15.54 -18.11 0.69
C HIS A 73 16.70 -17.10 0.64
N TYR A 74 16.40 -15.80 0.52
CA TYR A 74 17.44 -14.77 0.32
C TYR A 74 18.11 -14.28 1.62
N LEU A 75 17.41 -14.32 2.76
CA LEU A 75 17.97 -13.89 4.05
C LEU A 75 19.31 -14.57 4.42
N PRO A 76 19.45 -15.91 4.38
CA PRO A 76 20.73 -16.55 4.69
C PRO A 76 21.82 -16.22 3.64
N LEU A 77 21.46 -16.08 2.37
CA LEU A 77 22.40 -15.73 1.29
C LEU A 77 22.97 -14.31 1.48
N LEU A 78 22.11 -13.35 1.81
CA LEU A 78 22.52 -11.97 2.07
C LEU A 78 23.30 -11.84 3.38
N ARG A 79 22.96 -12.63 4.41
CA ARG A 79 23.78 -12.73 5.64
C ARG A 79 25.18 -13.24 5.32
N HIS A 80 25.30 -14.26 4.47
CA HIS A 80 26.60 -14.76 4.04
C HIS A 80 27.37 -13.71 3.23
N ALA A 81 26.69 -12.97 2.35
CA ALA A 81 27.31 -11.90 1.56
C ALA A 81 27.90 -10.76 2.42
N GLN A 82 27.41 -10.53 3.65
CA GLN A 82 27.99 -9.55 4.56
C GLN A 82 29.36 -9.98 5.12
N SER A 83 29.56 -11.27 5.37
CA SER A 83 30.79 -11.80 5.97
C SER A 83 31.77 -12.38 4.95
N ALA A 84 31.30 -12.68 3.74
CA ALA A 84 32.11 -13.22 2.67
C ALA A 84 32.89 -12.15 1.90
N LEU A 85 34.03 -12.55 1.33
CA LEU A 85 34.76 -11.79 0.32
C LEU A 85 34.07 -11.90 -1.05
N MET A 86 32.83 -11.41 -1.13
CA MET A 86 32.00 -11.50 -2.33
C MET A 86 32.29 -10.35 -3.30
N HIS A 87 32.39 -10.66 -4.60
CA HIS A 87 32.51 -9.65 -5.66
C HIS A 87 31.17 -8.90 -5.87
N PRO A 88 31.17 -7.58 -6.13
CA PRO A 88 29.93 -6.83 -6.29
C PRO A 88 29.03 -7.33 -7.43
N GLU A 89 29.57 -7.91 -8.48
CA GLU A 89 28.76 -8.51 -9.54
C GLU A 89 27.89 -9.66 -9.03
N SER A 90 28.44 -10.53 -8.17
CA SER A 90 27.70 -11.64 -7.58
C SER A 90 26.58 -11.13 -6.67
N LEU A 91 26.84 -10.06 -5.91
CA LEU A 91 25.81 -9.39 -5.12
C LEU A 91 24.74 -8.76 -6.01
N TYR A 92 25.13 -8.10 -7.11
CA TYR A 92 24.19 -7.52 -8.08
C TYR A 92 23.23 -8.58 -8.63
N LEU A 93 23.75 -9.73 -9.09
CA LEU A 93 22.92 -10.82 -9.60
C LEU A 93 21.97 -11.37 -8.51
N LEU A 94 22.46 -11.53 -7.28
CA LEU A 94 21.62 -11.96 -6.15
C LEU A 94 20.47 -10.98 -5.87
N LEU A 95 20.74 -9.68 -5.91
CA LEU A 95 19.72 -8.64 -5.71
C LEU A 95 18.74 -8.56 -6.90
N CYS A 96 19.19 -8.75 -8.14
CA CYS A 96 18.31 -8.83 -9.31
C CYS A 96 17.35 -10.01 -9.22
N SER A 97 17.82 -11.19 -8.81
CA SER A 97 16.97 -12.36 -8.61
C SER A 97 15.93 -12.11 -7.50
N LEU A 98 16.34 -11.51 -6.39
CA LEU A 98 15.43 -11.09 -5.32
C LEU A 98 14.35 -10.13 -5.83
N ILE A 99 14.73 -9.13 -6.64
CA ILE A 99 13.79 -8.18 -7.24
C ILE A 99 12.77 -8.91 -8.12
N GLY A 100 13.21 -9.82 -8.99
CA GLY A 100 12.32 -10.59 -9.86
C GLY A 100 11.29 -11.42 -9.08
N GLU A 101 11.72 -12.10 -8.02
CA GLU A 101 10.82 -12.86 -7.16
C GLU A 101 9.85 -11.97 -6.39
N LEU A 102 10.33 -10.87 -5.79
CA LEU A 102 9.47 -9.93 -5.06
C LEU A 102 8.48 -9.21 -5.98
N TYR A 103 8.88 -8.90 -7.21
CA TYR A 103 8.02 -8.26 -8.21
C TYR A 103 6.79 -9.11 -8.54
N THR A 104 6.93 -10.44 -8.54
CA THR A 104 5.80 -11.37 -8.76
C THR A 104 4.69 -11.18 -7.72
N TYR A 105 5.04 -10.73 -6.51
CA TYR A 105 4.11 -10.46 -5.41
C TYR A 105 3.76 -8.96 -5.26
N SER A 106 4.20 -8.13 -6.20
CA SER A 106 3.95 -6.69 -6.19
C SER A 106 2.59 -6.35 -6.80
N ALA A 107 1.91 -5.37 -6.22
CA ALA A 107 0.70 -4.76 -6.80
C ALA A 107 1.01 -3.49 -7.61
N LEU A 108 2.30 -3.18 -7.81
CA LEU A 108 2.73 -2.03 -8.61
C LEU A 108 2.46 -2.36 -10.08
N GLY A 109 1.45 -1.74 -10.67
CA GLY A 109 1.05 -1.92 -12.08
C GLY A 109 2.01 -1.27 -13.09
N GLU A 110 3.25 -1.02 -12.70
CA GLU A 110 4.28 -0.35 -13.51
C GLU A 110 5.44 -1.32 -13.75
N ASN A 111 5.97 -1.33 -14.99
CA ASN A 111 7.14 -2.14 -15.33
C ASN A 111 8.39 -1.60 -14.61
N LEU A 112 8.73 -2.18 -13.46
CA LEU A 112 9.93 -1.81 -12.71
C LEU A 112 11.23 -2.33 -13.32
N PHE A 113 11.18 -3.26 -14.28
CA PHE A 113 12.38 -3.84 -14.88
C PHE A 113 13.18 -2.82 -15.68
N ASP A 114 12.51 -1.81 -16.27
CA ASP A 114 13.17 -0.72 -17.00
C ASP A 114 14.00 0.20 -16.09
N GLN A 115 13.75 0.15 -14.77
CA GLN A 115 14.48 0.93 -13.76
C GLN A 115 15.70 0.19 -13.19
N ILE A 116 15.92 -1.07 -13.58
CA ILE A 116 17.07 -1.87 -13.13
C ILE A 116 18.24 -1.61 -14.10
N PRO A 117 19.25 -0.84 -13.68
CA PRO A 117 20.40 -0.56 -14.54
C PRO A 117 21.21 -1.84 -14.79
N SER A 118 21.80 -1.95 -15.99
CA SER A 118 22.81 -2.97 -16.25
C SER A 118 24.03 -2.79 -15.35
N TYR A 119 24.70 -3.89 -15.02
CA TYR A 119 25.89 -3.85 -14.17
C TYR A 119 27.03 -3.08 -14.84
N ASP A 120 27.40 -1.94 -14.27
CA ASP A 120 28.62 -1.19 -14.62
C ASP A 120 29.56 -1.15 -13.40
N HIS A 121 30.65 -1.91 -13.46
CA HIS A 121 31.65 -1.97 -12.39
C HIS A 121 32.35 -0.63 -12.13
N GLN A 122 32.44 0.23 -13.15
CA GLN A 122 33.06 1.55 -13.01
C GLN A 122 32.11 2.55 -12.34
N LYS A 123 30.80 2.25 -12.34
CA LYS A 123 29.75 3.12 -11.82
C LYS A 123 28.84 2.41 -10.82
N LEU A 124 29.43 1.70 -9.85
CA LEU A 124 28.69 0.94 -8.84
C LEU A 124 27.64 1.78 -8.09
N THR A 125 27.87 3.09 -7.90
CA THR A 125 26.89 4.00 -7.29
C THR A 125 25.59 4.05 -8.09
N GLN A 126 25.69 4.18 -9.41
CA GLN A 126 24.55 4.29 -10.33
C GLN A 126 23.89 2.93 -10.53
N THR A 127 24.62 1.84 -10.33
CA THR A 127 24.10 0.47 -10.38
C THR A 127 23.30 0.15 -9.11
N PHE A 128 23.91 0.27 -7.92
CA PHE A 128 23.32 -0.26 -6.69
C PHE A 128 22.26 0.64 -6.03
N ASN A 129 22.35 1.96 -6.17
CA ASN A 129 21.36 2.85 -5.55
C ASN A 129 19.94 2.64 -6.11
N PRO A 130 19.73 2.50 -7.44
CA PRO A 130 18.42 2.12 -7.98
C PRO A 130 17.94 0.75 -7.49
N LEU A 131 18.83 -0.24 -7.40
CA LEU A 131 18.47 -1.57 -6.87
C LEU A 131 17.97 -1.49 -5.42
N GLU A 132 18.67 -0.77 -4.55
CA GLU A 132 18.23 -0.56 -3.15
C GLU A 132 16.86 0.11 -3.10
N LYS A 133 16.64 1.16 -3.92
CA LYS A 133 15.37 1.88 -3.99
C LYS A 133 14.23 0.97 -4.44
N THR A 134 14.45 0.16 -5.48
CA THR A 134 13.46 -0.79 -6.00
C THR A 134 13.13 -1.87 -4.98
N ILE A 135 14.13 -2.45 -4.31
CA ILE A 135 13.91 -3.45 -3.25
C ILE A 135 13.11 -2.84 -2.09
N ARG A 136 13.45 -1.63 -1.66
CA ARG A 136 12.71 -0.92 -0.61
C ARG A 136 11.25 -0.72 -0.99
N LEU A 137 10.99 -0.25 -2.20
CA LEU A 137 9.64 -0.05 -2.73
C LEU A 137 8.85 -1.38 -2.74
N LEU A 138 9.48 -2.45 -3.25
CA LEU A 138 8.88 -3.77 -3.30
C LEU A 138 8.59 -4.32 -1.90
N ILE A 139 9.53 -4.28 -0.95
CA ILE A 139 9.30 -4.79 0.41
C ILE A 139 8.19 -4.00 1.14
N GLN A 140 8.11 -2.69 0.92
CA GLN A 140 7.04 -1.86 1.46
C GLN A 140 5.67 -2.22 0.86
N GLY A 141 5.60 -2.48 -0.45
CA GLY A 141 4.36 -2.85 -1.15
C GLY A 141 3.93 -4.32 -1.00
N VAL A 142 4.89 -5.25 -0.86
CA VAL A 142 4.65 -6.69 -0.78
C VAL A 142 3.90 -7.02 0.52
N GLY A 143 2.83 -7.82 0.48
CA GLY A 143 2.00 -8.12 1.64
C GLY A 143 1.01 -7.01 2.04
N ALA A 144 1.06 -5.84 1.38
CA ALA A 144 -0.13 -5.03 1.21
C ALA A 144 -0.97 -5.65 0.10
N THR A 145 -1.43 -6.90 0.29
CA THR A 145 -2.50 -7.44 -0.53
C THR A 145 -3.70 -6.55 -0.23
N ARG A 146 -3.90 -5.52 -1.06
CA ARG A 146 -5.19 -4.87 -1.15
C ARG A 146 -6.10 -5.96 -1.70
N ASN A 147 -6.70 -6.77 -0.83
CA ASN A 147 -7.84 -7.62 -1.17
C ASN A 147 -9.09 -6.77 -1.46
N TYR A 148 -8.86 -5.50 -1.77
CA TYR A 148 -9.83 -4.49 -2.04
C TYR A 148 -9.35 -3.64 -3.20
N ILE A 149 -10.27 -3.26 -4.07
CA ILE A 149 -10.02 -2.24 -5.09
C ILE A 149 -10.16 -0.90 -4.40
N SER A 150 -9.15 -0.03 -4.55
CA SER A 150 -9.19 1.33 -4.05
C SER A 150 -9.69 2.26 -5.15
N ILE A 151 -10.66 3.11 -4.81
CA ILE A 151 -11.10 4.24 -5.64
C ILE A 151 -10.78 5.51 -4.84
N PRO A 152 -9.82 6.33 -5.29
CA PRO A 152 -9.47 7.57 -4.61
C PRO A 152 -10.59 8.60 -4.76
N LEU A 153 -10.94 9.25 -3.66
CA LEU A 153 -11.84 10.40 -3.64
C LEU A 153 -11.01 11.69 -3.69
N LYS A 154 -11.08 12.40 -4.81
CA LYS A 154 -10.37 13.66 -5.02
C LYS A 154 -11.20 14.82 -4.49
N LYS A 155 -10.57 15.73 -3.76
CA LYS A 155 -11.19 16.98 -3.30
C LYS A 155 -11.37 17.91 -4.50
N VAL A 156 -12.61 18.27 -4.81
CA VAL A 156 -12.97 19.19 -5.92
C VAL A 156 -13.20 20.60 -5.36
N GLU A 157 -13.86 20.70 -4.21
CA GLU A 157 -14.09 21.95 -3.49
C GLU A 157 -13.82 21.73 -2.00
N ASN A 158 -13.94 22.77 -1.17
CA ASN A 158 -13.54 22.66 0.23
C ASN A 158 -14.29 21.55 0.98
N THR A 159 -15.57 21.33 0.65
CA THR A 159 -16.43 20.32 1.26
C THR A 159 -16.86 19.21 0.29
N LEU A 160 -16.43 19.26 -0.98
CA LEU A 160 -16.86 18.32 -2.02
C LEU A 160 -15.72 17.40 -2.46
N TYR A 161 -15.98 16.10 -2.39
CA TYR A 161 -15.12 15.04 -2.88
C TYR A 161 -15.80 14.29 -4.03
N HIS A 162 -14.99 13.82 -4.97
CA HIS A 162 -15.44 13.12 -6.17
C HIS A 162 -14.55 11.91 -6.47
N GLY A 163 -15.17 10.81 -6.87
CA GLY A 163 -14.50 9.60 -7.35
C GLY A 163 -15.15 9.11 -8.64
N GLU A 164 -14.31 8.57 -9.52
CA GLU A 164 -14.73 7.94 -10.76
C GLU A 164 -14.82 6.42 -10.59
N ILE A 165 -15.90 5.84 -11.10
CA ILE A 165 -16.14 4.41 -11.08
C ILE A 165 -15.86 3.84 -12.47
N LYS A 166 -14.98 2.84 -12.56
CA LYS A 166 -14.67 2.17 -13.83
C LYS A 166 -15.76 1.17 -14.21
N GLU A 167 -16.04 1.06 -15.51
CA GLU A 167 -17.05 0.13 -16.07
C GLU A 167 -16.82 -1.34 -15.72
N THR A 168 -15.57 -1.71 -15.45
CA THR A 168 -15.18 -3.09 -15.13
C THR A 168 -15.65 -3.57 -13.76
N TYR A 169 -16.18 -2.69 -12.91
CA TYR A 169 -16.57 -3.04 -11.54
C TYR A 169 -18.03 -3.50 -11.49
N ASP A 170 -18.26 -4.80 -11.40
CA ASP A 170 -19.58 -5.35 -11.09
C ASP A 170 -19.85 -5.30 -9.58
N PHE A 171 -20.36 -4.18 -9.08
CA PHE A 171 -20.67 -3.94 -7.66
C PHE A 171 -21.60 -4.96 -7.01
N GLN A 172 -22.30 -5.81 -7.78
CA GLN A 172 -23.06 -6.91 -7.17
C GLN A 172 -22.14 -7.88 -6.44
N LEU A 173 -20.91 -8.06 -6.95
CA LEU A 173 -19.89 -8.93 -6.41
C LEU A 173 -19.03 -8.27 -5.32
N TRP A 174 -19.27 -7.02 -4.92
CA TRP A 174 -18.42 -6.31 -3.96
C TRP A 174 -19.20 -5.69 -2.80
N ASN A 175 -18.62 -5.79 -1.61
CA ASN A 175 -18.94 -4.93 -0.46
C ASN A 175 -18.15 -3.64 -0.60
N VAL A 176 -18.83 -2.49 -0.46
CA VAL A 176 -18.21 -1.18 -0.58
C VAL A 176 -18.06 -0.56 0.79
N TYR A 177 -16.85 -0.12 1.10
CA TYR A 177 -16.52 0.59 2.32
C TYR A 177 -15.97 1.97 2.02
N LEU A 178 -16.35 2.96 2.82
CA LEU A 178 -15.66 4.24 2.93
C LEU A 178 -14.61 4.12 4.03
N MET A 179 -13.35 4.29 3.66
CA MET A 179 -12.23 4.41 4.57
C MET A 179 -11.99 5.90 4.87
N VAL A 180 -11.91 6.22 6.15
CA VAL A 180 -11.70 7.59 6.63
C VAL A 180 -10.50 7.64 7.55
N VAL A 181 -9.59 8.56 7.27
CA VAL A 181 -8.45 8.90 8.14
C VAL A 181 -8.65 10.32 8.64
N SER A 182 -8.79 10.48 9.95
CA SER A 182 -9.10 11.76 10.60
C SER A 182 -8.48 11.83 11.98
N ASN A 183 -8.28 13.06 12.47
CA ASN A 183 -7.81 13.34 13.84
C ASN A 183 -8.96 13.52 14.84
N LEU A 184 -10.22 13.39 14.40
CA LEU A 184 -11.38 13.51 15.28
C LEU A 184 -11.51 12.29 16.21
N PRO A 185 -12.11 12.46 17.40
CA PRO A 185 -12.49 11.33 18.25
C PRO A 185 -13.47 10.39 17.55
N ASP A 186 -13.35 9.07 17.76
CA ASP A 186 -14.16 8.04 17.10
C ASP A 186 -15.67 8.30 17.20
N THR A 187 -16.16 8.72 18.37
CA THR A 187 -17.59 8.99 18.61
C THR A 187 -18.11 10.13 17.75
N GLU A 188 -17.31 11.20 17.61
CA GLU A 188 -17.65 12.33 16.75
C GLU A 188 -17.56 11.93 15.28
N LEU A 189 -16.49 11.24 14.88
CA LEU A 189 -16.30 10.78 13.51
C LEU A 189 -17.46 9.89 13.05
N ILE A 190 -17.86 8.92 13.87
CA ILE A 190 -18.99 8.03 13.58
C ILE A 190 -20.27 8.82 13.36
N HIS A 191 -20.56 9.79 14.24
CA HIS A 191 -21.74 10.64 14.10
C HIS A 191 -21.70 11.49 12.82
N GLN A 192 -20.57 12.14 12.55
CA GLN A 192 -20.40 12.99 11.36
C GLN A 192 -20.59 12.19 10.07
N VAL A 193 -19.92 11.04 9.95
CA VAL A 193 -19.98 10.23 8.72
C VAL A 193 -21.34 9.56 8.53
N THR A 194 -21.98 9.09 9.60
CA THR A 194 -23.25 8.36 9.49
C THR A 194 -24.45 9.29 9.24
N ASN A 195 -24.45 10.48 9.86
CA ASN A 195 -25.63 11.36 9.88
C ASN A 195 -25.51 12.63 9.04
N ILE A 196 -24.29 13.14 8.82
CA ILE A 196 -24.07 14.48 8.26
C ILE A 196 -23.46 14.41 6.87
N VAL A 197 -22.51 13.50 6.65
CA VAL A 197 -21.90 13.28 5.33
C VAL A 197 -22.96 12.76 4.36
N LYS A 198 -23.05 13.40 3.19
CA LYS A 198 -23.98 13.02 2.12
C LYS A 198 -23.19 12.38 0.98
N ILE A 199 -23.56 11.16 0.60
CA ILE A 199 -22.95 10.41 -0.49
C ILE A 199 -24.01 10.18 -1.58
N ALA A 200 -23.70 10.49 -2.83
CA ALA A 200 -24.59 10.32 -3.98
C ALA A 200 -23.80 10.32 -5.30
N SER A 201 -24.48 10.28 -6.46
CA SER A 201 -23.85 10.70 -7.71
C SER A 201 -23.65 12.23 -7.69
N ILE A 202 -22.80 12.75 -8.57
CA ILE A 202 -22.58 14.20 -8.64
C ILE A 202 -23.86 14.97 -8.95
N ASP A 203 -24.71 14.42 -9.83
CA ASP A 203 -25.96 15.04 -10.26
C ASP A 203 -27.02 15.07 -9.14
N GLU A 204 -27.11 14.00 -8.34
CA GLU A 204 -28.12 13.89 -7.27
C GLU A 204 -27.70 14.63 -6.00
N LEU A 205 -26.42 14.96 -5.85
CA LEU A 205 -25.92 15.63 -4.65
C LEU A 205 -26.61 16.98 -4.40
N HIS A 206 -26.91 17.73 -5.48
CA HIS A 206 -27.63 18.99 -5.39
C HIS A 206 -29.07 18.81 -4.89
N ASN A 207 -29.79 17.80 -5.42
CA ASN A 207 -31.15 17.47 -4.99
C ASN A 207 -31.19 17.10 -3.50
N LEU A 208 -30.18 16.37 -3.00
CA LEU A 208 -30.12 16.02 -1.58
C LEU A 208 -29.99 17.24 -0.67
N GLU A 209 -29.37 18.32 -1.14
CA GLU A 209 -29.25 19.56 -0.39
C GLU A 209 -30.55 20.36 -0.42
N GLU A 210 -31.11 20.56 -1.60
CA GLU A 210 -32.35 21.32 -1.79
C GLU A 210 -33.52 20.74 -1.01
N PHE A 211 -33.68 19.41 -1.04
CA PHE A 211 -34.80 18.72 -0.40
C PHE A 211 -34.47 18.16 0.99
N ALA A 212 -33.29 18.49 1.54
CA ALA A 212 -32.82 17.99 2.83
C ALA A 212 -32.90 16.45 2.97
N LEU A 213 -32.69 15.73 1.87
CA LEU A 213 -32.76 14.27 1.83
C LEU A 213 -31.46 13.64 2.34
N ARG A 214 -31.58 12.39 2.79
CA ARG A 214 -30.43 11.56 3.16
C ARG A 214 -29.76 11.00 1.91
N GLY A 215 -28.44 10.92 1.95
CA GLY A 215 -27.65 10.24 0.91
C GLY A 215 -27.65 8.73 1.06
N VAL A 216 -26.74 8.08 0.35
CA VAL A 216 -26.41 6.67 0.55
C VAL A 216 -26.01 6.45 2.00
N GLU A 217 -26.66 5.50 2.65
CA GLU A 217 -26.43 5.17 4.05
C GLU A 217 -25.03 4.56 4.25
N ALA A 218 -24.33 5.00 5.28
CA ALA A 218 -23.03 4.51 5.69
C ALA A 218 -23.10 3.99 7.13
N VAL A 219 -22.70 2.75 7.36
CA VAL A 219 -22.79 2.08 8.67
C VAL A 219 -21.38 1.82 9.20
N PHE A 220 -21.08 2.28 10.41
CA PHE A 220 -19.77 2.06 11.02
C PHE A 220 -19.48 0.56 11.23
N ALA A 221 -18.30 0.10 10.76
CA ALA A 221 -17.81 -1.24 10.96
C ALA A 221 -16.97 -1.30 12.24
N SER A 222 -17.52 -1.87 13.32
CA SER A 222 -16.87 -1.99 14.63
C SER A 222 -15.61 -2.85 14.65
N ARG A 223 -15.40 -3.65 13.59
CA ARG A 223 -14.20 -4.44 13.34
C ARG A 223 -13.74 -4.18 11.92
N VAL A 224 -12.42 -4.13 11.72
CA VAL A 224 -11.82 -3.98 10.38
C VAL A 224 -12.28 -5.15 9.50
N PRO A 225 -12.96 -4.90 8.37
CA PRO A 225 -13.37 -5.94 7.44
C PRO A 225 -12.18 -6.73 6.89
N PHE A 226 -12.38 -8.04 6.69
CA PHE A 226 -11.34 -8.91 6.15
C PHE A 226 -10.90 -8.42 4.76
N GLY A 227 -9.61 -8.17 4.59
CA GLY A 227 -9.04 -7.67 3.34
C GLY A 227 -8.73 -6.16 3.30
N LEU A 228 -9.14 -5.40 4.31
CA LEU A 228 -8.74 -3.99 4.48
C LEU A 228 -7.53 -3.85 5.44
N PRO A 229 -6.72 -2.79 5.31
CA PRO A 229 -5.55 -2.59 6.15
C PRO A 229 -5.95 -2.30 7.60
N ALA A 230 -5.44 -3.10 8.55
CA ALA A 230 -5.63 -2.83 9.96
C ALA A 230 -4.67 -1.71 10.42
N SER A 231 -5.08 -0.45 10.26
CA SER A 231 -4.42 0.73 10.85
C SER A 231 -5.29 1.32 11.95
N LYS A 232 -4.69 1.79 13.04
CA LYS A 232 -5.41 2.49 14.12
C LYS A 232 -5.99 3.83 13.68
N GLU A 233 -5.45 4.41 12.61
CA GLU A 233 -5.86 5.70 12.07
C GLU A 233 -7.04 5.58 11.09
N ASN A 234 -7.42 4.36 10.71
CA ASN A 234 -8.46 4.12 9.71
C ASN A 234 -9.78 3.72 10.38
N SER A 235 -10.82 4.50 10.12
CA SER A 235 -12.21 4.12 10.39
C SER A 235 -12.91 3.64 9.12
N TYR A 236 -13.77 2.64 9.27
CA TYR A 236 -14.43 1.96 8.16
C TYR A 236 -15.95 2.09 8.26
N PHE A 237 -16.58 2.48 7.16
CA PHE A 237 -18.03 2.60 7.07
C PHE A 237 -18.53 1.81 5.86
N GLN A 238 -19.37 0.81 6.07
CA GLN A 238 -19.97 0.05 4.99
C GLN A 238 -21.06 0.88 4.32
N LEU A 239 -20.99 1.03 3.00
CA LEU A 239 -22.02 1.73 2.25
C LEU A 239 -23.15 0.77 1.88
N ASN A 240 -24.38 1.25 2.02
CA ASN A 240 -25.56 0.52 1.57
C ASN A 240 -25.65 0.60 0.04
N THR A 241 -25.29 -0.49 -0.63
CA THR A 241 -25.30 -0.61 -2.10
C THR A 241 -26.67 -0.94 -2.67
N SER A 242 -27.73 -0.85 -1.85
CA SER A 242 -29.11 -1.04 -2.27
C SER A 242 -29.82 0.31 -2.45
N GLY A 243 -30.88 0.32 -3.27
CA GLY A 243 -31.75 1.48 -3.42
C GLY A 243 -31.43 2.39 -4.62
N PHE A 244 -32.22 3.46 -4.74
CA PHE A 244 -32.25 4.33 -5.91
C PHE A 244 -30.97 5.16 -6.08
N LEU A 245 -30.47 5.78 -5.01
CA LEU A 245 -29.27 6.62 -5.06
C LEU A 245 -28.03 5.84 -5.49
N TRP A 246 -27.90 4.59 -5.02
CA TRP A 246 -26.80 3.73 -5.44
C TRP A 246 -26.88 3.39 -6.93
N LYS A 247 -28.09 3.10 -7.45
CA LYS A 247 -28.28 2.89 -8.90
C LYS A 247 -27.83 4.10 -9.71
N LYS A 248 -28.15 5.32 -9.26
CA LYS A 248 -27.71 6.56 -9.91
C LYS A 248 -26.19 6.74 -9.91
N ILE A 249 -25.51 6.34 -8.84
CA ILE A 249 -24.03 6.31 -8.78
C ILE A 249 -23.46 5.38 -9.87
N ILE A 250 -24.03 4.18 -10.01
CA ILE A 250 -23.57 3.21 -11.02
C ILE A 250 -23.88 3.69 -12.45
N GLU A 251 -25.08 4.22 -12.69
CA GLU A 251 -25.50 4.76 -14.00
C GLU A 251 -24.62 5.94 -14.45
N SER A 252 -24.36 6.88 -13.54
CA SER A 252 -23.52 8.05 -13.82
C SER A 252 -22.03 7.76 -13.81
N LYS A 253 -21.61 6.59 -13.28
CA LYS A 253 -20.20 6.20 -13.07
C LYS A 253 -19.42 7.19 -12.19
N THR A 254 -20.13 7.96 -11.37
CA THR A 254 -19.54 8.94 -10.47
C THR A 254 -20.08 8.75 -9.07
N ILE A 255 -19.20 8.94 -8.09
CA ILE A 255 -19.58 9.03 -6.69
C ILE A 255 -19.04 10.34 -6.14
N ALA A 256 -19.91 11.08 -5.47
CA ALA A 256 -19.60 12.35 -4.84
C ALA A 256 -19.96 12.28 -3.36
N MET A 257 -19.19 13.02 -2.57
CA MET A 257 -19.38 13.09 -1.13
C MET A 257 -19.27 14.54 -0.68
N ARG A 258 -20.29 15.02 0.02
CA ARG A 258 -20.29 16.31 0.69
C ARG A 258 -20.01 16.11 2.17
N ILE A 259 -19.00 16.80 2.68
CA ILE A 259 -18.54 16.69 4.06
C ILE A 259 -18.79 17.99 4.86
N PRO A 260 -18.94 17.90 6.20
CA PRO A 260 -18.94 19.06 7.08
C PRO A 260 -17.54 19.70 7.21
N GLN A 261 -17.49 20.96 7.67
CA GLN A 261 -16.24 21.74 7.75
C GLN A 261 -15.19 21.15 8.70
N ASN A 262 -15.60 20.45 9.76
CA ASN A 262 -14.66 19.81 10.69
C ASN A 262 -13.95 18.57 10.11
N LEU A 263 -14.38 18.08 8.93
CA LEU A 263 -13.77 16.95 8.23
C LEU A 263 -12.88 17.37 7.05
N THR A 264 -12.59 18.67 6.86
CA THR A 264 -11.86 19.16 5.68
C THR A 264 -10.41 18.68 5.58
N GLU A 265 -9.80 18.28 6.70
CA GLU A 265 -8.46 17.71 6.76
C GLU A 265 -8.45 16.17 6.68
N ALA A 266 -9.63 15.53 6.72
CA ALA A 266 -9.72 14.09 6.64
C ALA A 266 -9.42 13.58 5.22
N LYS A 267 -8.86 12.37 5.16
CA LYS A 267 -8.62 11.65 3.91
C LYS A 267 -9.68 10.58 3.74
N PHE A 268 -10.17 10.46 2.51
CA PHE A 268 -11.24 9.55 2.15
C PHE A 268 -10.82 8.66 0.99
N GLU A 269 -11.12 7.38 1.08
CA GLU A 269 -10.88 6.40 0.04
C GLU A 269 -12.06 5.42 0.02
N LEU A 270 -12.51 5.01 -1.16
CA LEU A 270 -13.47 3.92 -1.28
C LEU A 270 -12.71 2.61 -1.46
N ALA A 271 -13.15 1.59 -0.73
CA ALA A 271 -12.59 0.27 -0.74
C ALA A 271 -13.64 -0.76 -1.12
N LEU A 272 -13.45 -1.45 -2.25
CA LEU A 272 -14.32 -2.53 -2.70
C LEU A 272 -13.71 -3.88 -2.34
N ILE A 273 -14.36 -4.66 -1.48
CA ILE A 273 -13.95 -6.02 -1.12
C ILE A 273 -14.88 -6.99 -1.83
N LYS A 274 -14.35 -8.04 -2.47
CA LYS A 274 -15.20 -9.03 -3.13
C LYS A 274 -16.06 -9.75 -2.08
N LYS A 275 -17.36 -9.90 -2.34
CA LYS A 275 -18.24 -10.75 -1.55
C LYS A 275 -17.78 -12.20 -1.70
N GLU A 276 -17.76 -12.93 -0.60
CA GLU A 276 -17.53 -14.38 -0.60
C GLU A 276 -18.67 -15.13 -1.30
#